data_AF-A0AAW4CM15-F1
#
_entry.id   AF-A0AAW4CM15-F1
#
_cell.length_a   1.000
_cell.length_b   1.000
_cell.length_c   1.000
_cell.angle_alpha   90.00
_cell.angle_beta   90.00
_cell.angle_gamma   90.00
#
_symmetry.space_group_name_H-M   'P 1'
#
loop_
_entity.id
_entity.type
_entity.pdbx_description
1 polymer ?
#
loop_
_entity_poly.entity_id
_entity_poly.type
_entity_poly.pdbx_seq_one_letter_code
_entity_poly.pdbx_strand_id
1 'polypeptide(L)'
;VAGAYAACFAQWAITPESINPMVGASGAISAIIATYALLYSQQQVRRIGPLSANFVRVLWLAAAWIAIQLMIGVATAGGLGDLGQIAIAAHIGGFLAGLALTRPLLRWRFRKRPQAIN
;
A
#
# COMPACT_ATOMS: atom_id res chain seq x y z
N VAL A 1 -8.25 5.32 -7.75
CA VAL A 1 -9.58 5.12 -7.12
C VAL A 1 -9.55 4.05 -6.03
N ALA A 2 -9.34 2.77 -6.34
CA ALA A 2 -9.33 1.70 -5.33
C ALA A 2 -8.38 1.98 -4.13
N GLY A 3 -7.16 2.48 -4.39
CA GLY A 3 -6.23 2.87 -3.33
C GLY A 3 -6.73 4.01 -2.43
N ALA A 4 -7.52 4.95 -2.96
CA ALA A 4 -8.12 6.03 -2.18
C ALA A 4 -9.20 5.50 -1.22
N TYR A 5 -10.08 4.61 -1.72
CA TYR A 5 -11.09 3.97 -0.89
C TYR A 5 -10.47 3.09 0.20
N ALA A 6 -9.45 2.31 -0.14
CA ALA A 6 -8.74 1.48 0.84
C ALA A 6 -8.05 2.32 1.92
N ALA A 7 -7.44 3.45 1.53
CA ALA A 7 -6.85 4.40 2.47
C ALA A 7 -7.90 4.98 3.43
N CYS A 8 -9.03 5.44 2.89
CA CYS A 8 -10.14 5.97 3.70
C CYS A 8 -10.69 4.93 4.67
N PHE A 9 -10.96 3.72 4.18
CA PHE A 9 -11.45 2.62 5.00
C PHE A 9 -10.45 2.26 6.11
N ALA A 10 -9.16 2.18 5.81
CA ALA A 10 -8.14 1.85 6.80
C ALA A 10 -8.04 2.91 7.90
N GLN A 11 -8.13 4.20 7.57
CA GLN A 11 -8.14 5.26 8.58
C GLN A 11 -9.39 5.18 9.46
N TRP A 12 -10.56 5.04 8.84
CA TRP A 12 -11.83 4.91 9.56
C TRP A 12 -11.84 3.69 10.48
N ALA A 13 -11.29 2.55 10.04
CA ALA A 13 -11.26 1.32 10.84
C ALA A 13 -10.40 1.45 12.13
N ILE A 14 -9.36 2.28 12.12
CA ILE A 14 -8.50 2.50 13.29
C ILE A 14 -9.06 3.59 14.21
N THR A 15 -9.67 4.63 13.66
CA THR A 15 -10.24 5.75 14.43
C THR A 15 -11.66 6.09 13.95
N PRO A 16 -12.66 5.22 14.19
CA PRO A 16 -14.02 5.41 13.66
C PRO A 16 -14.75 6.59 14.32
N GLU A 17 -14.42 6.89 15.58
CA GLU A 17 -14.99 7.98 16.38
C GLU A 17 -14.29 9.34 16.12
N SER A 18 -13.27 9.38 15.25
CA SER A 18 -12.51 10.61 15.01
C SER A 18 -13.36 11.65 14.29
N ILE A 19 -13.55 12.80 14.94
CA ILE A 19 -14.16 14.00 14.33
C ILE A 19 -13.20 14.77 13.44
N ASN A 20 -11.89 14.47 13.50
CA ASN A 20 -10.89 15.13 12.68
C ASN A 20 -11.02 14.64 11.22
N PRO A 21 -11.25 15.53 10.25
CA PRO A 21 -11.41 15.13 8.87
C PRO A 21 -10.07 14.61 8.31
N MET A 22 -10.10 13.42 7.70
CA MET A 22 -8.98 12.91 6.93
C MET A 22 -9.01 13.55 5.52
N VAL A 23 -8.06 14.44 5.25
CA VAL A 23 -7.92 15.10 3.94
C VAL A 23 -6.56 14.76 3.33
N GLY A 24 -6.56 14.27 2.09
CA GLY A 24 -5.31 14.10 1.33
C GLY A 24 -5.38 13.03 0.23
N ALA A 25 -4.61 13.25 -0.84
CA ALA A 25 -4.39 12.27 -1.91
C ALA A 25 -3.29 11.25 -1.57
N SER A 26 -2.56 11.46 -0.48
CA SER A 26 -1.34 10.71 -0.13
C SER A 26 -1.56 9.21 0.00
N GLY A 27 -2.69 8.76 0.57
CA GLY A 27 -3.01 7.32 0.63
C GLY A 27 -3.19 6.67 -0.75
N ALA A 28 -3.79 7.39 -1.70
CA ALA A 28 -3.89 6.91 -3.08
C ALA A 28 -2.51 6.87 -3.76
N ILE A 29 -1.66 7.85 -3.47
CA ILE A 29 -0.26 7.87 -3.93
C ILE A 29 0.52 6.69 -3.33
N SER A 30 0.30 6.33 -2.06
CA SER A 30 0.91 5.14 -1.45
C SER A 30 0.58 3.85 -2.22
N ALA A 31 -0.64 3.72 -2.77
CA ALA A 31 -0.99 2.60 -3.63
C ALA A 31 -0.19 2.57 -4.95
N ILE A 32 0.09 3.75 -5.52
CA ILE A 32 0.92 3.88 -6.74
C ILE A 32 2.37 3.53 -6.41
N ILE A 33 2.91 4.02 -5.28
CA ILE A 33 4.27 3.70 -4.82
C ILE A 33 4.42 2.19 -4.61
N ALA A 34 3.45 1.53 -3.96
CA ALA A 34 3.45 0.08 -3.80
C ALA A 34 3.49 -0.66 -5.15
N THR A 35 2.70 -0.21 -6.12
CA THR A 35 2.66 -0.78 -7.47
C THR A 35 4.01 -0.61 -8.16
N TYR A 36 4.58 0.59 -8.11
CA TYR A 36 5.89 0.88 -8.68
C TYR A 36 6.99 0.04 -8.04
N ALA A 37 7.04 0.00 -6.70
CA ALA A 37 8.01 -0.79 -5.96
C ALA A 37 7.92 -2.29 -6.28
N LEU A 38 6.70 -2.82 -6.44
CA LEU A 38 6.51 -4.24 -6.75
C LEU A 38 6.96 -4.58 -8.18
N LEU A 39 6.69 -3.71 -9.16
CA LEU A 39 6.99 -3.93 -10.58
C LEU A 39 8.46 -3.65 -10.93
N TYR A 40 9.04 -2.61 -10.36
CA TYR A 40 10.38 -2.13 -10.72
C TYR A 40 11.45 -2.44 -9.67
N SER A 41 11.17 -3.33 -8.72
CA SER A 41 12.19 -3.81 -7.77
C SER A 41 13.26 -4.64 -8.50
N GLN A 42 14.45 -4.04 -8.59
CA GLN A 42 15.68 -4.65 -9.14
C GLN A 42 16.31 -5.68 -8.17
N GLN A 43 15.95 -5.62 -6.89
CA GLN A 43 16.53 -6.47 -5.86
C GLN A 43 15.94 -7.88 -5.92
N GLN A 44 16.81 -8.87 -6.15
CA GLN A 44 16.42 -10.28 -6.17
C GLN A 44 16.19 -10.75 -4.73
N VAL A 45 14.94 -11.09 -4.40
CA VAL A 45 14.58 -11.65 -3.09
C VAL A 45 14.64 -13.17 -3.19
N ARG A 46 15.36 -13.82 -2.28
CA ARG A 46 15.42 -15.29 -2.23
C ARG A 46 14.12 -15.87 -1.68
N ARG A 47 13.74 -17.05 -2.19
CA ARG A 47 12.66 -17.86 -1.60
C ARG A 47 13.08 -18.31 -0.19
N ILE A 48 12.12 -18.29 0.75
CA ILE A 48 12.33 -18.73 2.14
C ILE A 48 11.37 -19.89 2.40
N GLY A 49 11.91 -21.11 2.50
CA GLY A 49 11.12 -22.33 2.71
C GLY A 49 9.95 -22.46 1.71
N PRO A 50 8.69 -22.64 2.18
CA PRO A 50 7.54 -22.78 1.30
C PRO A 50 7.17 -21.47 0.58
N LEU A 51 7.60 -20.31 1.08
CA LEU A 51 7.17 -18.99 0.58
C LEU A 51 7.86 -18.62 -0.74
N SER A 52 7.08 -18.34 -1.79
CA SER A 52 7.64 -17.90 -3.07
C SER A 52 8.45 -16.60 -2.92
N ALA A 53 9.51 -16.43 -3.72
CA ALA A 53 10.32 -15.21 -3.74
C ALA A 53 9.49 -13.93 -3.87
N ASN A 54 8.42 -13.97 -4.68
CA ASN A 54 7.51 -12.84 -4.81
C ASN A 54 6.71 -12.57 -3.53
N PHE A 55 6.23 -13.62 -2.85
CA PHE A 55 5.50 -13.43 -1.60
C PHE A 55 6.41 -12.83 -0.52
N VAL A 56 7.65 -13.31 -0.42
CA VAL A 56 8.66 -12.73 0.47
C VAL A 56 8.94 -11.26 0.11
N ARG A 57 9.02 -10.92 -1.18
CA ARG A 57 9.16 -9.52 -1.63
C ARG A 57 7.99 -8.65 -1.18
N VAL A 58 6.75 -9.12 -1.35
CA VAL A 58 5.55 -8.39 -0.93
C VAL A 58 5.57 -8.13 0.58
N LEU A 59 5.95 -9.13 1.39
CA LEU A 59 6.09 -8.98 2.82
C LEU A 59 7.15 -7.94 3.21
N TRP A 60 8.33 -7.97 2.57
CA TRP A 60 9.38 -6.99 2.83
C TRP A 60 8.94 -5.56 2.49
N LEU A 61 8.28 -5.36 1.35
CA LEU A 61 7.76 -4.05 0.97
C LEU A 61 6.71 -3.55 1.96
N ALA A 62 5.79 -4.42 2.38
CA ALA A 62 4.78 -4.07 3.39
C ALA A 62 5.42 -3.73 4.74
N ALA A 63 6.35 -4.56 5.21
CA ALA A 63 7.05 -4.34 6.48
C ALA A 63 7.85 -3.03 6.48
N ALA A 64 8.60 -2.76 5.41
CA ALA A 64 9.37 -1.53 5.27
C ALA A 64 8.46 -0.29 5.26
N TRP A 65 7.36 -0.34 4.52
CA TRP A 65 6.40 0.77 4.45
C TRP A 65 5.73 1.03 5.79
N ILE A 66 5.27 -0.02 6.47
CA ILE A 66 4.67 0.07 7.80
C ILE A 66 5.69 0.63 8.80
N ALA A 67 6.93 0.15 8.78
CA ALA A 67 7.98 0.63 9.67
C ALA A 67 8.23 2.14 9.49
N ILE A 68 8.40 2.62 8.25
CA ILE A 68 8.55 4.05 7.97
C ILE A 68 7.34 4.84 8.45
N GLN A 69 6.13 4.33 8.21
CA GLN A 69 4.90 4.99 8.63
C GLN A 69 4.78 5.12 10.15
N LEU A 70 5.20 4.10 10.90
CA LEU A 70 5.24 4.12 12.36
C LEU A 70 6.33 5.06 12.88
N MET A 71 7.51 5.09 12.25
CA MET A 71 8.58 6.03 12.58
C MET A 71 8.13 7.48 12.41
N ILE A 72 7.40 7.78 11.33
CA ILE A 72 6.78 9.10 11.12
C ILE A 72 5.78 9.41 12.24
N GLY A 73 4.96 8.44 12.65
CA GLY A 73 4.03 8.61 13.76
C GLY A 73 4.71 8.93 15.09
N VAL A 74 5.77 8.20 15.43
CA VAL A 74 6.55 8.46 16.65
C VAL A 74 7.22 9.83 16.59
N ALA A 75 7.81 10.19 15.45
CA ALA A 75 8.49 11.48 15.27
C ALA A 75 7.53 12.67 15.39
N THR A 76 6.29 12.52 14.91
CA THR A 76 5.27 13.58 14.96
C THR A 76 4.51 13.64 16.29
N ALA A 77 4.41 12.53 17.02
CA ALA A 77 3.81 12.50 18.36
C ALA A 77 4.57 13.32 19.41
N GLY A 78 5.88 13.54 19.21
CA GLY A 78 6.79 14.16 20.19
C GLY A 78 6.96 15.69 20.15
N GLY A 79 6.16 16.44 19.37
CA GLY A 79 6.16 17.91 19.44
C GLY A 79 6.65 18.67 18.20
N LEU A 80 6.77 18.02 17.03
CA LEU A 80 6.79 18.73 15.75
C LEU A 80 5.36 19.16 15.42
N GLY A 81 4.92 20.22 16.11
CA GLY A 81 3.52 20.58 16.32
C GLY A 81 2.67 20.82 15.08
N ASP A 82 1.35 20.75 15.29
CA ASP A 82 0.22 21.22 14.45
C ASP A 82 0.24 20.99 12.93
N LEU A 83 1.27 20.32 12.39
CA LEU A 83 1.25 19.63 11.11
C LEU A 83 0.20 18.54 11.27
N GLY A 84 -1.02 18.86 10.84
CA GLY A 84 -2.24 18.09 11.07
C GLY A 84 -2.00 16.58 11.09
N GLN A 85 -2.56 15.93 12.11
CA GLN A 85 -2.38 14.50 12.41
C GLN A 85 -2.26 13.68 11.13
N ILE A 86 -1.04 13.19 10.84
CA ILE A 86 -0.78 12.42 9.63
C ILE A 86 -1.63 11.15 9.70
N ALA A 87 -2.44 10.91 8.68
CA ALA A 87 -3.30 9.73 8.56
C ALA A 87 -2.46 8.48 8.22
N ILE A 88 -1.70 7.97 9.20
CA ILE A 88 -0.78 6.84 9.06
C ILE A 88 -1.52 5.60 8.56
N ALA A 89 -2.69 5.31 9.11
CA ALA A 89 -3.50 4.17 8.70
C ALA A 89 -3.97 4.31 7.25
N ALA A 90 -4.27 5.52 6.78
CA ALA A 90 -4.58 5.78 5.38
C ALA A 90 -3.42 5.42 4.44
N HIS A 91 -2.19 5.81 4.78
CA HIS A 91 -1.01 5.50 3.96
C HIS A 91 -0.72 3.99 3.94
N ILE A 92 -0.88 3.30 5.07
CA ILE A 92 -0.70 1.85 5.15
C ILE A 92 -1.78 1.15 4.31
N GLY A 93 -3.05 1.52 4.48
CA GLY A 93 -4.17 0.92 3.74
C GLY A 93 -4.04 1.10 2.23
N GLY A 94 -3.69 2.31 1.79
CA GLY A 94 -3.43 2.59 0.38
C GLY A 94 -2.29 1.74 -0.19
N PHE A 95 -1.16 1.66 0.50
CA PHE A 95 -0.01 0.86 0.07
C PHE A 95 -0.34 -0.64 -0.04
N LEU A 96 -1.00 -1.20 0.97
CA LEU A 96 -1.43 -2.61 0.97
C LEU A 96 -2.39 -2.90 -0.18
N ALA A 97 -3.33 -2.00 -0.47
CA ALA A 97 -4.21 -2.12 -1.63
C ALA A 97 -3.43 -2.10 -2.94
N GLY A 98 -2.40 -1.24 -3.07
CA GLY A 98 -1.50 -1.25 -4.23
C GLY A 98 -0.78 -2.58 -4.42
N LEU A 99 -0.19 -3.13 -3.35
CA LEU A 99 0.47 -4.45 -3.38
C LEU A 99 -0.50 -5.55 -3.81
N ALA A 100 -1.71 -5.56 -3.23
CA ALA A 100 -2.72 -6.59 -3.48
C ALA A 100 -3.28 -6.53 -4.91
N LEU A 101 -3.53 -5.33 -5.44
CA LEU A 101 -4.24 -5.14 -6.71
C LEU A 101 -3.33 -5.13 -7.93
N THR A 102 -2.03 -4.85 -7.77
CA THR A 102 -1.07 -4.74 -8.90
C THR A 102 -1.16 -5.95 -9.85
N ARG A 103 -0.99 -7.17 -9.32
CA ARG A 103 -0.97 -8.39 -10.17
C ARG A 103 -2.34 -8.76 -10.73
N PRO A 104 -3.43 -8.79 -9.94
CA PRO A 104 -4.77 -9.02 -10.48
C PRO A 104 -5.17 -8.05 -11.59
N LEU A 105 -4.89 -6.76 -11.44
CA LEU A 105 -5.23 -5.75 -12.45
C LEU A 105 -4.42 -5.92 -13.74
N LEU A 106 -3.13 -6.23 -13.63
CA LEU A 106 -2.30 -6.55 -14.81
C LEU A 106 -2.80 -7.81 -15.53
N ARG A 107 -3.13 -8.86 -14.77
CA ARG A 107 -3.70 -10.09 -15.32
C ARG A 107 -5.03 -9.85 -16.02
N TRP A 108 -5.88 -8.98 -15.46
CA TRP A 108 -7.15 -8.61 -16.06
C TRP A 108 -6.97 -7.81 -17.35
N ARG A 109 -6.08 -6.81 -17.34
CA ARG A 109 -5.83 -5.93 -18.50
C ARG A 109 -5.15 -6.65 -19.67
N PHE A 110 -4.26 -7.59 -19.39
CA PHE A 110 -3.44 -8.27 -20.42
C PHE A 110 -3.81 -9.74 -20.63
N ARG A 111 -5.02 -10.17 -20.21
CA ARG A 111 -5.48 -11.54 -20.49
C ARG A 111 -5.64 -11.71 -22.00
N LYS A 112 -4.83 -12.59 -22.62
CA LYS A 112 -4.98 -12.95 -24.04
C LYS A 112 -6.42 -13.42 -24.27
N ARG A 113 -7.17 -12.77 -25.18
CA ARG A 113 -8.45 -13.32 -25.66
C ARG A 113 -8.14 -14.65 -26.35
N PRO A 114 -8.92 -15.73 -26.12
CA PRO A 114 -8.78 -16.96 -26.88
C PRO A 114 -8.83 -16.62 -28.37
N GLN A 115 -7.80 -17.02 -29.14
CA GLN A 115 -7.88 -16.97 -30.59
C GLN A 115 -8.95 -17.99 -30.99
N ALA A 116 -10.00 -17.53 -31.67
CA ALA A 116 -10.94 -18.43 -32.31
C ALA A 116 -10.16 -19.19 -33.39
N ILE A 117 -10.01 -20.49 -33.18
CA ILE A 117 -9.54 -21.44 -34.18
C ILE A 117 -10.75 -21.72 -35.08
N ASN A 118 -10.70 -21.21 -36.31
CA ASN A 118 -11.63 -21.54 -37.39
C ASN A 118 -11.24 -22.87 -38.03
#